data_AF-A0A084XVU7-F1
#
_entry.id   AF-A0A084XVU7-F1
#
_cell.length_a   1.000
_cell.length_b   1.000
_cell.length_c   1.000
_cell.angle_alpha   90.00
_cell.angle_beta   90.00
_cell.angle_gamma   90.00
#
_symmetry.space_group_name_H-M   'P 1'
#
loop_
_entity.id
_entity.type
_entity.pdbx_description
1 polymer ?
#
loop_
_entity_poly.entity_id
_entity_poly.type
_entity_poly.pdbx_seq_one_letter_code
_entity_poly.pdbx_strand_id
1 'polypeptide(L)'
;MRAGCLLAASAAARLKDPANFIFWQPVVSGKQHWQQFMRLKMASVLASGQAKTVSDQLRQQLSTGQAVEIAGYTFSPALVESLEAAELKPPGAIGERAAWLELSTREGATLSPVSTQCIGHWEAAAYKLDARMVNGPGFWQTSEIEDAPALITATLAVLESWQ
;
A
#
# COMPACT_ATOMS: atom_id res chain seq x y z
N MET A 1 9.18 0.13 -3.93
CA MET A 1 7.92 0.81 -3.52
C MET A 1 6.72 -0.14 -3.68
N ARG A 2 5.70 -0.10 -2.80
CA ARG A 2 4.52 -1.01 -2.78
C ARG A 2 3.22 -0.21 -2.98
N ALA A 3 3.19 0.61 -4.03
CA ALA A 3 2.02 1.41 -4.40
C ALA A 3 1.17 0.79 -5.53
N GLY A 4 1.45 -0.47 -5.91
CA GLY A 4 0.81 -1.12 -7.06
C GLY A 4 -0.72 -1.22 -6.95
N CYS A 5 -1.27 -1.40 -5.74
CA CYS A 5 -2.71 -1.42 -5.53
C CYS A 5 -3.38 -0.08 -5.85
N LEU A 6 -2.75 1.04 -5.48
CA LEU A 6 -3.23 2.39 -5.80
C LEU A 6 -3.28 2.61 -7.31
N LEU A 7 -2.22 2.19 -8.01
CA LEU A 7 -2.15 2.27 -9.47
C LEU A 7 -3.17 1.35 -10.14
N ALA A 8 -3.28 0.09 -9.69
CA ALA A 8 -4.20 -0.88 -10.26
C ALA A 8 -5.66 -0.44 -10.15
N ALA A 9 -6.09 0.06 -8.99
CA ALA A 9 -7.44 0.58 -8.80
C ALA A 9 -7.70 1.83 -9.66
N SER A 10 -6.73 2.76 -9.75
CA SER A 10 -6.84 3.94 -10.62
C SER A 10 -6.87 3.59 -12.11
N ALA A 11 -6.11 2.60 -12.54
CA ALA A 11 -6.07 2.13 -13.92
C ALA A 11 -7.37 1.41 -14.30
N ALA A 12 -7.91 0.60 -13.39
CA ALA A 12 -9.15 -0.14 -13.59
C ALA A 12 -10.36 0.77 -13.85
N ALA A 13 -10.39 1.99 -13.31
CA ALA A 13 -11.42 2.97 -13.61
C ALA A 13 -11.47 3.38 -15.10
N ARG A 14 -10.43 3.05 -15.88
CA ARG A 14 -10.31 3.36 -17.32
C ARG A 14 -10.47 2.11 -18.19
N LEU A 15 -10.62 0.93 -17.59
CA LEU A 15 -10.85 -0.30 -18.32
C LEU A 15 -12.32 -0.40 -18.74
N LYS A 16 -12.57 -1.03 -19.88
CA LYS A 16 -13.94 -1.31 -20.34
C LYS A 16 -14.54 -2.48 -19.56
N ASP A 17 -13.71 -3.47 -19.26
CA ASP A 17 -14.12 -4.68 -18.58
C ASP A 17 -13.95 -4.53 -17.06
N PRO A 18 -14.85 -5.13 -16.26
CA PRO A 18 -14.71 -5.26 -14.81
C PRO A 18 -13.35 -5.84 -14.41
N ALA A 19 -12.75 -5.28 -13.34
CA ALA A 19 -11.53 -5.81 -12.75
C ALA A 19 -11.81 -6.39 -11.36
N ASN A 20 -11.30 -7.59 -11.11
CA ASN A 20 -11.24 -8.19 -9.79
C ASN A 20 -9.85 -7.98 -9.18
N PHE A 21 -9.78 -7.87 -7.85
CA PHE A 21 -8.53 -7.52 -7.16
C PHE A 21 -8.18 -8.47 -6.03
N ILE A 22 -6.92 -8.88 -5.94
CA ILE A 22 -6.38 -9.50 -4.73
C ILE A 22 -5.32 -8.57 -4.17
N PHE A 23 -5.56 -8.04 -2.97
CA PHE A 23 -4.67 -7.12 -2.30
C PHE A 23 -3.92 -7.81 -1.16
N TRP A 24 -2.60 -7.82 -1.22
CA TRP A 24 -1.73 -8.26 -0.12
C TRP A 24 -1.21 -7.07 0.66
N GLN A 25 -1.59 -6.94 1.93
CA GLN A 25 -1.22 -5.82 2.81
C GLN A 25 -1.28 -4.48 2.04
N PRO A 26 -2.46 -4.10 1.50
CA PRO A 26 -2.53 -2.97 0.59
C PRO A 26 -2.15 -1.65 1.28
N VAL A 27 -1.53 -0.77 0.49
CA VAL A 27 -1.38 0.63 0.84
C VAL A 27 -2.68 1.33 0.51
N VAL A 28 -3.34 1.87 1.53
CA VAL A 28 -4.64 2.55 1.35
C VAL A 28 -4.53 4.03 1.08
N SER A 29 -3.42 4.65 1.51
CA SER A 29 -3.14 6.08 1.39
C SER A 29 -1.72 6.27 0.93
N GLY A 30 -1.56 6.80 -0.28
CA GLY A 30 -0.24 7.08 -0.83
C GLY A 30 0.47 8.20 -0.05
N LYS A 31 -0.27 9.15 0.53
CA LYS A 31 0.29 10.12 1.49
C LYS A 31 0.94 9.43 2.69
N GLN A 32 0.24 8.51 3.35
CA GLN A 32 0.83 7.78 4.49
C GLN A 32 2.03 6.92 4.05
N HIS A 33 1.99 6.33 2.86
CA HIS A 33 3.10 5.57 2.30
C HIS A 33 4.31 6.45 2.00
N TRP A 34 4.11 7.65 1.45
CA TRP A 34 5.17 8.63 1.24
C TRP A 34 5.82 9.05 2.57
N GLN A 35 5.01 9.29 3.61
CA GLN A 35 5.54 9.58 4.94
C GLN A 35 6.37 8.41 5.51
N GLN A 36 6.04 7.15 5.19
CA GLN A 36 6.90 6.01 5.55
C GLN A 36 8.28 6.10 4.88
N PHE A 37 8.36 6.45 3.60
CA PHE A 37 9.64 6.67 2.91
C PHE A 37 10.44 7.82 3.54
N MET A 38 9.77 8.94 3.83
CA MET A 38 10.42 10.08 4.52
C MET A 38 11.01 9.65 5.87
N ARG A 39 10.30 8.80 6.64
CA ARG A 39 10.82 8.24 7.89
C ARG A 39 12.04 7.35 7.68
N LEU A 40 12.07 6.52 6.62
CA LEU A 40 13.26 5.71 6.30
C LEU A 40 14.49 6.60 6.04
N LYS A 41 14.32 7.69 5.29
CA LYS A 41 15.41 8.66 5.07
C LYS A 41 15.87 9.30 6.38
N MET A 42 14.93 9.74 7.22
CA MET A 42 15.25 10.36 8.51
C MET A 42 15.98 9.41 9.45
N ALA A 43 15.57 8.13 9.49
CA ALA A 43 16.23 7.11 10.30
C ALA A 43 17.69 6.92 9.90
N SER A 44 18.02 7.01 8.60
CA SER A 44 19.40 6.87 8.11
C SER A 44 20.37 7.97 8.60
N VAL A 45 19.84 9.13 9.02
CA VAL A 45 20.61 10.28 9.51
C VAL A 45 20.34 10.60 10.98
N LEU A 46 19.63 9.72 11.69
CA LEU A 46 19.23 9.97 13.07
C LEU A 46 20.45 10.09 14.01
N ALA A 47 21.47 9.26 13.77
CA ALA A 47 22.71 9.28 14.55
C ALA A 47 23.48 10.61 14.44
N SER A 48 23.27 11.40 13.37
CA SER A 48 23.90 12.71 13.20
C SER A 48 23.06 13.87 13.77
N GLY A 49 21.85 13.60 14.28
CA GLY A 49 20.94 14.63 14.82
C GLY A 49 20.32 15.55 13.77
N GLN A 50 20.53 15.29 12.47
CA GLN A 50 20.13 16.17 11.37
C GLN A 50 18.77 15.83 10.74
N ALA A 51 18.00 14.94 11.36
CA ALA A 51 16.75 14.40 10.79
C ALA A 51 15.75 15.48 10.33
N LYS A 52 15.57 16.56 11.11
CA LYS A 52 14.67 17.66 10.76
C LYS A 52 15.17 18.46 9.55
N THR A 53 16.45 18.83 9.57
CA THR A 53 17.11 19.57 8.48
C THR A 53 17.03 18.82 7.16
N VAL A 54 17.28 17.50 7.17
CA VAL A 54 17.19 16.66 5.98
C VAL A 54 15.75 16.58 5.47
N SER A 55 14.76 16.48 6.36
CA SER A 55 13.34 16.49 5.98
C SER A 55 12.96 17.79 5.26
N ASP A 56 13.38 18.93 5.79
CA ASP A 56 13.06 20.24 5.22
C ASP A 56 13.78 20.47 3.88
N GLN A 57 15.05 20.05 3.76
CA GLN A 57 15.80 20.09 2.51
C GLN A 57 15.14 19.25 1.41
N LEU A 58 14.66 18.05 1.72
CA LEU A 58 13.96 17.20 0.75
C LEU A 58 12.65 17.83 0.28
N ARG A 59 11.88 18.44 1.19
CA ARG A 59 10.66 19.18 0.82
C ARG A 59 11.00 20.36 -0.09
N GLN A 60 12.09 21.07 0.19
CA GLN A 60 12.56 22.19 -0.63
C GLN A 60 13.05 21.73 -2.01
N GLN A 61 13.74 20.59 -2.10
CA GLN A 61 14.15 20.01 -3.38
C GLN A 61 12.93 19.66 -4.23
N LEU A 62 11.94 18.98 -3.65
CA LEU A 62 10.70 18.65 -4.34
C LEU A 62 9.94 19.91 -4.79
N SER A 63 9.85 20.94 -3.94
CA SER A 63 9.16 22.19 -4.28
C SER A 63 9.88 23.03 -5.35
N THR A 64 11.19 22.84 -5.51
CA THR A 64 12.00 23.46 -6.58
C THR A 64 12.07 22.62 -7.85
N GLY A 65 11.29 21.54 -7.94
CA GLY A 65 11.23 20.68 -9.13
C GLY A 65 12.34 19.63 -9.19
N GLN A 66 13.16 19.49 -8.15
CA GLN A 66 14.26 18.52 -8.11
C GLN A 66 13.81 17.16 -7.59
N ALA A 67 14.33 16.10 -8.21
CA ALA A 67 14.10 14.74 -7.72
C ALA A 67 14.91 14.47 -6.45
N VAL A 68 14.40 13.59 -5.59
CA VAL A 68 15.05 13.20 -4.33
C VAL A 68 15.35 11.71 -4.30
N GLU A 69 16.42 11.31 -3.61
CA GLU A 69 16.79 9.91 -3.42
C GLU A 69 16.58 9.44 -1.98
N ILE A 70 15.77 8.39 -1.82
CA ILE A 70 15.46 7.75 -0.54
C ILE A 70 15.63 6.24 -0.67
N ALA A 71 16.52 5.67 0.14
CA ALA A 71 16.76 4.22 0.20
C ALA A 71 17.03 3.58 -1.18
N GLY A 72 17.80 4.26 -2.03
CA GLY A 72 18.14 3.80 -3.39
C GLY A 72 17.04 4.02 -4.44
N TYR A 73 15.92 4.64 -4.08
CA TYR A 73 14.85 5.00 -5.02
C TYR A 73 14.89 6.50 -5.32
N THR A 74 14.74 6.85 -6.60
CA THR A 74 14.61 8.24 -7.05
C THR A 74 13.13 8.60 -7.20
N PHE A 75 12.75 9.74 -6.63
CA PHE A 75 11.38 10.26 -6.65
C PHE A 75 11.36 11.62 -7.33
N SER A 76 10.65 11.72 -8.45
CA SER A 76 10.37 13.01 -9.07
C SER A 76 9.26 13.75 -8.32
N PRO A 77 9.21 15.09 -8.38
CA PRO A 77 8.12 15.86 -7.79
C PRO A 77 6.73 15.39 -8.23
N ALA A 78 6.54 15.16 -9.54
CA ALA A 78 5.27 14.70 -10.10
C ALA A 78 4.84 13.32 -9.56
N LEU A 79 5.79 12.42 -9.31
CA LEU A 79 5.51 11.11 -8.72
C LEU A 79 5.08 11.27 -7.26
N VAL A 80 5.77 12.11 -6.48
CA VAL A 80 5.42 12.37 -5.07
C VAL A 80 4.03 12.99 -4.97
N GLU A 81 3.75 14.02 -5.77
CA GLU A 81 2.44 14.68 -5.80
C GLU A 81 1.31 13.68 -6.15
N SER A 82 1.50 12.89 -7.22
CA SER A 82 0.51 11.89 -7.63
C SER A 82 0.34 10.78 -6.59
N LEU A 83 1.43 10.37 -5.91
CA LEU A 83 1.38 9.38 -4.84
C LEU A 83 0.65 9.95 -3.62
N GLU A 84 0.93 11.18 -3.19
CA GLU A 84 0.27 11.79 -2.04
C GLU A 84 -1.23 11.99 -2.27
N ALA A 85 -1.64 12.26 -3.51
CA ALA A 85 -3.05 12.37 -3.90
C ALA A 85 -3.75 11.00 -4.08
N ALA A 86 -3.00 9.90 -4.17
CA ALA A 86 -3.55 8.58 -4.43
C ALA A 86 -4.16 7.94 -3.16
N GLU A 87 -5.39 7.46 -3.31
CA GLU A 87 -6.12 6.70 -2.29
C GLU A 87 -6.66 5.42 -2.90
N LEU A 88 -6.68 4.33 -2.13
CA LEU A 88 -7.24 3.06 -2.59
C LEU A 88 -8.76 3.13 -2.54
N LYS A 89 -9.36 3.43 -3.70
CA LYS A 89 -10.80 3.55 -3.87
C LYS A 89 -11.31 2.48 -4.85
N PRO A 90 -12.54 1.98 -4.67
CA PRO A 90 -13.16 1.12 -5.67
C PRO A 90 -13.24 1.89 -7.00
N PRO A 91 -12.85 1.30 -8.14
CA PRO A 91 -13.03 1.95 -9.42
C PRO A 91 -14.54 2.06 -9.71
N GLY A 92 -14.95 3.14 -10.38
CA GLY A 92 -16.36 3.43 -10.65
C GLY A 92 -17.04 2.51 -11.67
N ALA A 93 -16.29 1.59 -12.29
CA ALA A 93 -16.85 0.50 -13.06
C ALA A 93 -17.34 -0.62 -12.12
N ILE A 94 -18.36 -1.36 -12.52
CA ILE A 94 -18.89 -2.50 -11.75
C ILE A 94 -17.79 -3.57 -11.70
N GLY A 95 -17.00 -3.59 -10.64
CA GLY A 95 -16.16 -4.74 -10.32
C GLY A 95 -16.96 -5.74 -9.49
N GLU A 96 -16.65 -7.01 -9.65
CA GLU A 96 -17.47 -8.06 -9.02
C GLU A 96 -16.93 -8.44 -7.64
N ARG A 97 -15.60 -8.52 -7.51
CA ARG A 97 -14.94 -9.14 -6.34
C ARG A 97 -13.61 -8.48 -6.01
N ALA A 98 -13.34 -8.38 -4.71
CA ALA A 98 -12.02 -8.02 -4.22
C ALA A 98 -11.66 -8.88 -3.00
N ALA A 99 -10.39 -9.20 -2.83
CA ALA A 99 -9.87 -9.85 -1.64
C ALA A 99 -8.84 -8.96 -0.94
N TRP A 100 -8.87 -8.96 0.39
CA TRP A 100 -8.01 -8.17 1.24
C TRP A 100 -7.29 -9.08 2.23
N LEU A 101 -6.03 -9.37 1.96
CA LEU A 101 -5.20 -10.23 2.80
C LEU A 101 -4.23 -9.35 3.60
N GLU A 102 -4.48 -9.18 4.88
CA GLU A 102 -3.61 -8.40 5.78
C GLU A 102 -2.74 -9.34 6.62
N LEU A 103 -1.48 -8.98 6.86
CA LEU A 103 -0.47 -9.82 7.48
C LEU A 103 -0.24 -9.43 8.95
N SER A 104 -0.08 -10.43 9.80
CA SER A 104 0.33 -10.25 11.19
C SER A 104 1.04 -11.51 11.70
N THR A 105 2.06 -11.34 12.52
CA THR A 105 2.68 -12.45 13.27
C THR A 105 1.98 -12.72 14.61
N ARG A 106 1.07 -11.83 15.04
CA ARG A 106 0.36 -11.94 16.33
C ARG A 106 -0.84 -12.86 16.19
N GLU A 107 -0.95 -13.81 17.11
CA GLU A 107 -2.14 -14.65 17.25
C GLU A 107 -3.36 -13.80 17.66
N GLY A 108 -4.53 -14.08 17.08
CA GLY A 108 -5.77 -13.34 17.34
C GLY A 108 -5.79 -11.91 16.78
N ALA A 109 -4.88 -11.57 15.86
CA ALA A 109 -4.89 -10.28 15.19
C ALA A 109 -6.18 -10.05 14.38
N THR A 110 -6.63 -8.80 14.36
CA THR A 110 -7.79 -8.35 13.59
C THR A 110 -7.35 -7.32 12.56
N LEU A 111 -8.19 -7.11 11.53
CA LEU A 111 -7.94 -6.09 10.51
C LEU A 111 -7.80 -4.71 11.17
N SER A 112 -6.87 -3.89 10.66
CA SER A 112 -6.71 -2.54 11.17
C SER A 112 -8.00 -1.71 10.99
N PRO A 113 -8.29 -0.73 11.88
CA PRO A 113 -9.46 0.13 11.72
C PRO A 113 -9.53 0.84 10.35
N VAL A 114 -8.35 1.21 9.83
CA VAL A 114 -8.20 1.84 8.51
C VAL A 114 -8.55 0.86 7.39
N SER A 115 -8.13 -0.41 7.52
CA SER A 115 -8.53 -1.47 6.59
C SER A 115 -10.04 -1.67 6.62
N THR A 116 -10.64 -1.81 7.80
CA THR A 116 -12.09 -2.00 7.97
C THR A 116 -12.89 -0.84 7.35
N GLN A 117 -12.45 0.40 7.53
CA GLN A 117 -13.07 1.55 6.89
C GLN A 117 -12.98 1.49 5.35
N CYS A 118 -11.80 1.17 4.82
CA CYS A 118 -11.60 1.06 3.38
C CYS A 118 -12.47 -0.06 2.79
N ILE A 119 -12.48 -1.22 3.44
CA ILE A 119 -13.33 -2.37 3.08
C ILE A 119 -14.80 -1.95 2.99
N GLY A 120 -15.32 -1.23 4.00
CA GLY A 120 -16.69 -0.73 3.99
C GLY A 120 -17.01 0.20 2.81
N HIS A 121 -16.06 1.04 2.37
CA HIS A 121 -16.24 1.86 1.17
C HIS A 121 -16.30 1.03 -0.11
N TRP A 122 -15.54 -0.06 -0.19
CA TRP A 122 -15.57 -0.96 -1.35
C TRP A 122 -16.86 -1.79 -1.38
N GLU A 123 -17.33 -2.28 -0.23
CA GLU A 123 -18.63 -2.96 -0.11
C GLU A 123 -19.80 -2.02 -0.46
N ALA A 124 -19.74 -0.76 -0.03
CA ALA A 124 -20.72 0.26 -0.41
C ALA A 124 -20.73 0.56 -1.92
N ALA A 125 -19.62 0.29 -2.61
CA ALA A 125 -19.52 0.33 -4.07
C ALA A 125 -19.88 -1.01 -4.74
N ALA A 126 -20.57 -1.90 -4.02
CA ALA A 126 -21.07 -3.20 -4.46
C ALA A 126 -20.00 -4.26 -4.81
N TYR A 127 -18.75 -4.07 -4.39
CA TYR A 127 -17.75 -5.15 -4.47
C TYR A 127 -18.05 -6.22 -3.42
N LYS A 128 -17.97 -7.50 -3.82
CA LYS A 128 -17.96 -8.62 -2.88
C LYS A 128 -16.56 -8.75 -2.29
N LEU A 129 -16.38 -8.35 -1.02
CA LEU A 129 -15.08 -8.37 -0.36
C LEU A 129 -14.86 -9.66 0.44
N ASP A 130 -13.72 -10.29 0.23
CA ASP A 130 -13.18 -11.36 1.08
C ASP A 130 -11.96 -10.84 1.83
N ALA A 131 -12.17 -10.42 3.09
CA ALA A 131 -11.12 -9.87 3.92
C ALA A 131 -10.63 -10.90 4.95
N ARG A 132 -9.32 -11.17 4.96
CA ARG A 132 -8.69 -12.17 5.82
C ARG A 132 -7.47 -11.59 6.54
N MET A 133 -7.37 -11.90 7.83
CA MET A 133 -6.09 -11.81 8.53
C MET A 133 -5.29 -13.09 8.27
N VAL A 134 -4.03 -12.92 7.89
CA VAL A 134 -3.16 -14.02 7.49
C VAL A 134 -1.89 -13.96 8.32
N ASN A 135 -1.49 -15.11 8.87
CA ASN A 135 -0.24 -15.19 9.60
C ASN A 135 0.96 -15.00 8.65
N GLY A 136 1.87 -14.11 8.99
CA GLY A 136 3.08 -13.90 8.20
C GLY A 136 3.80 -12.60 8.55
N PRO A 137 5.07 -12.48 8.11
CA PRO A 137 5.86 -11.28 8.35
C PRO A 137 5.28 -10.09 7.58
N GLY A 138 5.32 -8.91 8.21
CA GLY A 138 5.00 -7.67 7.53
C GLY A 138 6.03 -7.37 6.44
N PHE A 139 5.57 -6.92 5.28
CA PHE A 139 6.48 -6.53 4.19
C PHE A 139 7.49 -5.47 4.65
N TRP A 140 8.78 -5.72 4.36
CA TRP A 140 9.92 -4.84 4.63
C TRP A 140 10.17 -4.52 6.11
N GLN A 141 9.70 -5.39 7.02
CA GLN A 141 9.98 -5.26 8.46
C GLN A 141 11.12 -6.19 8.92
N THR A 142 11.66 -7.01 8.03
CA THR A 142 12.62 -8.07 8.34
C THR A 142 13.94 -7.80 7.63
N SER A 143 15.05 -7.98 8.34
CA SER A 143 16.40 -7.86 7.76
C SER A 143 16.82 -9.11 6.98
N GLU A 144 16.15 -10.23 7.24
CA GLU A 144 16.35 -11.52 6.57
C GLU A 144 15.20 -11.82 5.61
N ILE A 145 15.46 -12.72 4.66
CA ILE A 145 14.45 -13.24 3.75
C ILE A 145 13.53 -14.14 4.57
N GLU A 146 12.26 -13.78 4.65
CA GLU A 146 11.24 -14.57 5.33
C GLU A 146 10.15 -14.99 4.34
N ASP A 147 9.70 -16.23 4.45
CA ASP A 147 8.61 -16.78 3.66
C ASP A 147 7.25 -16.51 4.33
N ALA A 148 6.21 -16.33 3.52
CA ALA A 148 4.82 -16.18 3.97
C ALA A 148 3.93 -17.30 3.40
N PRO A 149 4.14 -18.58 3.80
CA PRO A 149 3.41 -19.71 3.21
C PRO A 149 1.89 -19.60 3.39
N ALA A 150 1.42 -19.07 4.53
CA ALA A 150 -0.01 -18.87 4.75
C ALA A 150 -0.62 -17.81 3.82
N LEU A 151 0.16 -16.83 3.34
CA LEU A 151 -0.29 -15.88 2.32
C LEU A 151 -0.50 -16.55 0.97
N ILE A 152 0.37 -17.47 0.60
CA ILE A 152 0.22 -18.27 -0.63
C ILE A 152 -1.06 -19.10 -0.53
N THR A 153 -1.23 -19.85 0.55
CA THR A 153 -2.44 -20.67 0.78
C THR A 153 -3.71 -19.82 0.77
N ALA A 154 -3.72 -18.66 1.45
CA ALA A 154 -4.87 -17.77 1.48
C ALA A 154 -5.19 -17.19 0.09
N THR A 155 -4.16 -16.86 -0.70
CA THR A 155 -4.34 -16.35 -2.07
C THR A 155 -4.96 -17.40 -2.98
N LEU A 156 -4.46 -18.65 -2.93
CA LEU A 156 -5.00 -19.75 -3.73
C LEU A 156 -6.46 -20.03 -3.36
N ALA A 157 -6.77 -20.07 -2.06
CA ALA A 157 -8.14 -20.26 -1.59
C ALA A 157 -9.09 -19.14 -2.04
N VAL A 158 -8.61 -17.90 -2.16
CA VAL A 158 -9.39 -16.80 -2.75
C VAL A 158 -9.66 -17.07 -4.23
N LEU A 159 -8.61 -17.39 -5.01
CA LEU A 159 -8.73 -17.65 -6.45
C LEU A 159 -9.67 -18.82 -6.76
N GLU A 160 -9.60 -19.89 -5.98
CA GLU A 160 -10.48 -21.06 -6.11
C GLU A 160 -11.93 -20.72 -5.80
N SER A 161 -12.18 -19.85 -4.81
CA SER A 161 -13.55 -19.42 -4.48
C SER A 161 -14.19 -18.52 -5.54
N TRP A 162 -13.42 -18.07 -6.52
CA TRP A 162 -13.91 -17.23 -7.61
C TRP A 162 -14.27 -17.99 -8.89
N GLN A 163 -13.92 -19.28 -8.97
CA GLN A 163 -14.34 -20.18 -10.05
C GLN A 163 -15.85 -20.46 -10.00
#